data_AF-A0A3G2LMU7-F1
#
_entry.id   AF-A0A3G2LMU7-F1
#
_cell.length_a   1.000
_cell.length_b   1.000
_cell.length_c   1.000
_cell.angle_alpha   90.00
_cell.angle_beta   90.00
_cell.angle_gamma   90.00
#
_symmetry.space_group_name_H-M   'P 1'
#
loop_
_entity.id
_entity.type
_entity.pdbx_description
1 polymer ?
#
loop_
_entity_poly.entity_id
_entity_poly.type
_entity_poly.pdbx_seq_one_letter_code
_entity_poly.pdbx_strand_id
1 'polypeptide(L)'
;MKEKKKQLKKDGKSTVVEEDDPEMFRQAVYKQTMKLFAELEIKRKEREAKDMHERKRQREEEIEAHEKAKRDREWQKNFEETRDGRVDSWRTFQAKGKKKEKNRSFLKPPKVKMEQR
;
A
#
# COMPACT_ATOMS: atom_id res chain seq x y z
N MET A 1 -48.16 -9.42 0.82
CA MET A 1 -49.55 -9.14 1.30
C MET A 1 -50.38 -10.37 1.60
N LYS A 2 -50.58 -11.29 0.63
CA LYS A 2 -51.40 -12.50 0.82
C LYS A 2 -50.91 -13.40 1.97
N GLU A 3 -49.61 -13.58 2.11
CA GLU A 3 -49.02 -14.39 3.19
C GLU A 3 -49.12 -13.71 4.56
N LYS A 4 -48.83 -12.40 4.65
CA LYS A 4 -49.05 -11.61 5.89
C LYS A 4 -50.50 -11.71 6.38
N LYS A 5 -51.48 -11.56 5.49
CA LYS A 5 -52.91 -11.70 5.83
C LYS A 5 -53.27 -13.12 6.26
N LYS A 6 -52.67 -14.14 5.64
CA LYS A 6 -52.90 -15.56 6.00
C LYS A 6 -52.31 -15.89 7.38
N GLN A 7 -51.17 -15.32 7.72
CA GLN A 7 -50.55 -15.46 9.04
C GLN A 7 -51.36 -14.73 10.13
N LEU A 8 -51.81 -13.49 9.87
CA LEU A 8 -52.66 -12.73 10.81
C LEU A 8 -53.99 -13.42 11.11
N LYS A 9 -54.62 -14.05 10.11
CA LYS A 9 -55.81 -14.92 10.33
C LYS A 9 -55.51 -16.11 11.24
N LYS A 10 -54.32 -16.71 11.11
CA LYS A 10 -53.92 -17.87 11.92
C LYS A 10 -53.62 -17.48 13.36
N ASP A 11 -53.12 -16.27 13.57
CA ASP A 11 -52.77 -15.73 14.89
C ASP A 11 -53.96 -15.02 15.59
N GLY A 12 -55.17 -15.09 15.00
CA GLY A 12 -56.38 -14.48 15.55
C GLY A 12 -56.38 -12.94 15.60
N LYS A 13 -55.42 -12.29 14.93
CA LYS A 13 -55.29 -10.83 14.88
C LYS A 13 -56.02 -10.25 13.66
N SER A 14 -56.37 -8.97 13.75
CA SER A 14 -56.99 -8.22 12.67
C SER A 14 -56.23 -8.41 11.35
N THR A 15 -56.97 -8.75 10.29
CA THR A 15 -56.45 -8.91 8.93
C THR A 15 -56.26 -7.61 8.18
N VAL A 16 -56.69 -6.49 8.78
CA VAL A 16 -56.47 -5.15 8.24
C VAL A 16 -54.99 -4.84 8.41
N VAL A 17 -54.28 -4.81 7.29
CA VAL A 17 -52.87 -4.40 7.25
C VAL A 17 -52.86 -2.88 7.09
N GLU A 18 -51.92 -2.19 7.74
CA GLU A 18 -51.77 -0.73 7.66
C GLU A 18 -51.56 -0.24 6.21
N GLU A 19 -51.02 -1.10 5.34
CA GLU A 19 -50.85 -0.88 3.89
C GLU A 19 -52.15 -1.09 3.06
N ASP A 20 -53.26 -1.53 3.67
CA ASP A 20 -54.58 -1.64 3.01
C ASP A 20 -55.31 -0.29 2.96
N ASP A 21 -54.91 0.67 3.81
CA ASP A 21 -55.35 2.06 3.67
C ASP A 21 -54.55 2.72 2.53
N PRO A 22 -55.21 3.18 1.45
CA PRO A 22 -54.55 3.76 0.30
C PRO A 22 -53.73 5.01 0.66
N GLU A 23 -54.03 5.72 1.74
CA GLU A 23 -53.29 6.89 2.18
C GLU A 23 -51.98 6.52 2.89
N MET A 24 -52.02 5.51 3.77
CA MET A 24 -50.83 4.96 4.43
C MET A 24 -49.89 4.27 3.44
N PHE A 25 -50.43 3.59 2.42
CA PHE A 25 -49.64 3.01 1.35
C PHE A 25 -48.87 4.08 0.55
N ARG A 26 -49.53 5.19 0.17
CA ARG A 26 -48.87 6.31 -0.51
C ARG A 26 -47.73 6.90 0.32
N GLN A 27 -47.95 7.07 1.62
CA GLN A 27 -46.91 7.56 2.53
C GLN A 27 -45.74 6.57 2.66
N ALA A 28 -46.02 5.28 2.77
CA ALA A 28 -44.99 4.24 2.84
C ALA A 28 -44.13 4.21 1.56
N VAL A 29 -44.76 4.27 0.39
CA VAL A 29 -44.06 4.35 -0.90
C VAL A 29 -43.18 5.60 -0.96
N TYR A 30 -43.69 6.75 -0.55
CA TYR A 30 -42.91 8.00 -0.52
C TYR A 30 -41.68 7.88 0.39
N LYS A 31 -41.85 7.40 1.63
CA LYS A 31 -40.75 7.21 2.59
C LYS A 31 -39.71 6.22 2.06
N GLN A 32 -40.16 5.08 1.52
CA GLN A 32 -39.29 4.06 0.95
C GLN A 32 -38.47 4.62 -0.23
N THR A 33 -39.12 5.41 -1.08
CA THR A 33 -38.49 6.03 -2.25
C THR A 33 -37.41 7.03 -1.82
N MET A 34 -37.73 7.94 -0.88
CA MET A 34 -36.74 8.86 -0.32
C MET A 34 -35.55 8.12 0.30
N LYS A 35 -35.81 7.07 1.09
CA LYS A 35 -34.76 6.25 1.71
C LYS A 35 -33.86 5.61 0.67
N LEU A 36 -34.45 5.04 -0.39
CA LEU A 36 -33.70 4.41 -1.47
C LEU A 36 -32.79 5.40 -2.20
N PHE A 37 -33.28 6.61 -2.50
CA PHE A 37 -32.44 7.65 -3.10
C PHE A 37 -31.30 8.10 -2.18
N ALA A 38 -31.55 8.23 -0.88
CA ALA A 38 -30.49 8.56 0.09
C ALA A 38 -29.41 7.47 0.14
N GLU A 39 -29.81 6.19 0.18
CA GLU A 39 -28.88 5.05 0.17
C GLU A 39 -28.07 4.99 -1.13
N LEU A 40 -28.70 5.22 -2.28
CA LEU A 40 -28.01 5.25 -3.58
C LEU A 40 -27.00 6.41 -3.67
N GLU A 41 -27.34 7.58 -3.14
CA GLU A 41 -26.44 8.74 -3.13
C GLU A 41 -25.23 8.51 -2.22
N ILE A 42 -25.43 7.89 -1.04
CA ILE A 42 -24.32 7.48 -0.17
C ILE A 42 -23.41 6.50 -0.92
N LYS A 43 -23.98 5.47 -1.54
CA LYS A 43 -23.22 4.46 -2.30
C LYS A 43 -22.47 5.07 -3.48
N ARG A 44 -23.03 6.09 -4.12
CA ARG A 44 -22.39 6.83 -5.21
C ARG A 44 -21.15 7.57 -4.70
N LYS A 45 -21.29 8.34 -3.60
CA LYS A 45 -20.17 9.06 -2.98
C LYS A 45 -19.07 8.13 -2.49
N GLU A 46 -19.43 6.99 -1.89
CA GLU A 46 -18.46 5.98 -1.48
C GLU A 46 -17.67 5.40 -2.66
N ARG A 47 -18.34 5.14 -3.79
CA ARG A 47 -17.68 4.68 -5.00
C ARG A 47 -16.75 5.74 -5.57
N GLU A 48 -17.22 6.97 -5.71
CA GLU A 48 -16.41 8.11 -6.19
C GLU A 48 -15.17 8.32 -5.31
N ALA A 49 -15.31 8.23 -3.98
CA ALA A 49 -14.19 8.33 -3.05
C ALA A 49 -13.19 7.18 -3.23
N LYS A 50 -13.67 5.93 -3.36
CA LYS A 50 -12.80 4.77 -3.62
C LYS A 50 -12.03 4.92 -4.92
N ASP A 51 -12.71 5.28 -6.01
CA ASP A 51 -12.09 5.46 -7.32
C ASP A 51 -11.03 6.58 -7.29
N MET A 52 -11.29 7.67 -6.57
CA MET A 52 -10.33 8.75 -6.36
C MET A 52 -9.10 8.30 -5.57
N HIS A 53 -9.29 7.52 -4.50
CA HIS A 53 -8.17 6.98 -3.71
C HIS A 53 -7.33 5.97 -4.50
N GLU A 54 -7.97 5.10 -5.27
CA GLU A 54 -7.29 4.12 -6.12
C GLU A 54 -6.49 4.80 -7.22
N ARG A 55 -7.07 5.82 -7.88
CA ARG A 55 -6.36 6.62 -8.87
C ARG A 55 -5.16 7.36 -8.29
N LYS A 56 -5.27 7.86 -7.05
CA LYS A 56 -4.16 8.50 -6.35
C LYS A 56 -3.04 7.49 -6.05
N ARG A 57 -3.41 6.30 -5.54
CA ARG A 57 -2.45 5.23 -5.25
C ARG A 57 -1.71 4.76 -6.50
N GLN A 58 -2.43 4.49 -7.59
CA GLN A 58 -1.82 4.09 -8.85
C GLN A 58 -0.80 5.11 -9.35
N ARG A 59 -1.11 6.41 -9.26
CA ARG A 59 -0.16 7.47 -9.62
C ARG A 59 1.07 7.50 -8.72
N GLU A 60 0.90 7.34 -7.41
CA GLU A 60 2.01 7.29 -6.46
C GLU A 60 2.91 6.07 -6.73
N GLU A 61 2.33 4.90 -6.99
CA GLU A 61 3.05 3.67 -7.36
C GLU A 61 3.79 3.81 -8.70
N GLU A 62 3.18 4.44 -9.71
CA GLU A 62 3.83 4.72 -11.00
C GLU A 62 5.04 5.66 -10.85
N ILE A 63 4.90 6.70 -10.01
CA ILE A 63 5.99 7.64 -9.71
C ILE A 63 7.13 6.90 -8.99
N GLU A 64 6.82 6.12 -7.94
CA GLU A 64 7.81 5.36 -7.19
C GLU A 64 8.54 4.35 -8.08
N ALA A 65 7.80 3.63 -8.94
CA ALA A 65 8.38 2.68 -9.88
C ALA A 65 9.32 3.37 -10.87
N HIS A 66 8.93 4.54 -11.39
CA HIS A 66 9.77 5.33 -12.29
C HIS A 66 11.03 5.86 -11.59
N GLU A 67 10.91 6.37 -10.36
CA GLU A 67 12.05 6.83 -9.57
C GLU A 67 13.00 5.68 -9.20
N LYS A 68 12.46 4.52 -8.84
CA LYS A 68 13.25 3.32 -8.58
C LYS A 68 13.99 2.87 -9.84
N ALA A 69 13.31 2.81 -10.98
CA ALA A 69 13.93 2.45 -12.25
C ALA A 69 15.04 3.44 -12.65
N LYS A 70 14.84 4.74 -12.38
CA LYS A 70 15.86 5.77 -12.60
C LYS A 70 17.07 5.57 -11.68
N ARG A 71 16.84 5.34 -10.38
CA ARG A 71 17.91 5.04 -9.40
C ARG A 71 18.69 3.79 -9.76
N ASP A 72 18.01 2.72 -10.17
CA ASP A 72 18.64 1.46 -10.55
C ASP A 72 19.48 1.64 -11.82
N ARG A 73 18.98 2.41 -12.80
CA ARG A 73 19.74 2.75 -14.01
C ARG A 73 20.98 3.60 -13.70
N GLU A 74 20.85 4.61 -12.85
CA GLU A 74 21.97 5.44 -12.41
C GLU A 74 22.99 4.62 -11.62
N TRP A 75 22.53 3.71 -10.76
CA TRP A 75 23.40 2.81 -10.02
C TRP A 75 24.18 1.87 -10.95
N GLN A 76 23.50 1.24 -11.92
CA GLN A 76 24.14 0.39 -12.92
C GLN A 76 25.19 1.17 -13.71
N LYS A 77 24.84 2.36 -14.20
CA LYS A 77 25.76 3.23 -14.94
C LYS A 77 27.00 3.55 -14.11
N ASN A 78 26.84 3.99 -12.86
CA ASN A 78 27.96 4.31 -11.97
C ASN A 78 28.80 3.06 -11.63
N PHE A 79 28.16 1.91 -11.47
CA PHE A 79 28.84 0.64 -11.21
C PHE A 79 29.69 0.20 -12.42
N GLU A 80 29.18 0.34 -13.62
CA GLU A 80 29.89 0.02 -14.86
C GLU A 80 31.00 1.03 -15.16
N GLU A 81 30.76 2.33 -15.00
CA GLU A 81 31.79 3.37 -15.19
C GLU A 81 32.98 3.17 -14.25
N THR A 82 32.74 2.73 -13.01
CA THR A 82 33.82 2.43 -12.07
C THR A 82 34.45 1.04 -12.27
N ARG A 83 33.96 0.22 -13.21
CA ARG A 83 34.45 -1.16 -13.42
C ARG A 83 35.93 -1.19 -13.73
N ASP A 84 36.40 -0.41 -14.71
CA ASP A 84 37.80 -0.46 -15.15
C ASP A 84 38.74 -0.02 -14.03
N GLY A 85 38.41 1.08 -13.33
CA GLY A 85 39.15 1.52 -12.14
C GLY A 85 39.17 0.49 -11.02
N ARG A 86 38.05 -0.21 -10.75
CA ARG A 86 38.00 -1.30 -9.78
C ARG A 86 38.84 -2.50 -10.20
N VAL A 87 38.78 -2.89 -11.47
CA VAL A 87 39.57 -4.00 -12.04
C VAL A 87 41.06 -3.68 -11.98
N ASP A 88 41.47 -2.47 -12.32
CA ASP A 88 42.87 -2.06 -12.30
C ASP A 88 43.42 -1.93 -10.88
N SER A 89 42.61 -1.42 -9.94
CA SER A 89 42.93 -1.41 -8.51
C SER A 89 43.13 -2.83 -7.98
N TRP A 90 42.24 -3.76 -8.34
CA TRP A 90 42.35 -5.18 -7.97
C TRP A 90 43.59 -5.86 -8.56
N ARG A 91 43.86 -5.65 -9.86
CA ARG A 91 45.07 -6.15 -10.53
C ARG A 91 46.33 -5.62 -9.85
N THR A 92 46.34 -4.34 -9.50
CA THR A 92 47.46 -3.69 -8.80
C THR A 92 47.64 -4.25 -7.38
N PHE A 93 46.55 -4.52 -6.66
CA PHE A 93 46.58 -5.14 -5.34
C PHE A 93 47.15 -6.57 -5.39
N GLN A 94 46.67 -7.40 -6.33
CA GLN A 94 47.21 -8.74 -6.59
C GLN A 94 48.70 -8.70 -6.99
N ALA A 95 49.08 -7.77 -7.87
CA ALA A 95 50.47 -7.60 -8.28
C ALA A 95 51.38 -7.16 -7.11
N LYS A 96 50.89 -6.31 -6.21
CA LYS A 96 51.59 -5.93 -4.97
C LYS A 96 51.76 -7.09 -4.00
N GLY A 97 50.84 -8.07 -3.98
CA GLY A 97 50.98 -9.30 -3.21
C GLY A 97 52.15 -10.19 -3.65
N LYS A 98 52.62 -10.06 -4.89
CA LYS A 98 53.80 -10.78 -5.40
C LYS A 98 55.13 -10.05 -5.14
N LYS A 99 55.11 -8.79 -4.71
CA LYS A 99 56.32 -8.06 -4.33
C LYS A 99 56.58 -8.28 -2.84
N LYS A 100 57.59 -9.12 -2.56
CA LYS A 100 58.13 -9.45 -1.22
C LYS A 100 57.91 -8.29 -0.25
N GLU A 101 57.16 -8.56 0.80
CA GLU A 101 56.89 -7.66 1.92
C GLU A 101 58.21 -7.06 2.41
N LYS A 102 58.53 -5.83 1.99
CA LYS A 102 59.59 -5.07 2.64
C LYS A 102 59.05 -4.72 4.02
N ASN A 103 59.49 -5.47 5.02
CA ASN A 103 59.26 -5.28 6.46
C ASN A 103 58.88 -3.83 6.79
N ARG A 104 57.57 -3.53 6.82
CA ARG A 104 57.08 -2.26 7.34
C ARG A 104 57.05 -2.38 8.85
N SER A 105 58.22 -2.21 9.47
CA SER A 105 58.41 -2.13 10.92
C SER A 105 57.59 -1.02 11.59
N PHE A 106 57.00 -0.12 10.79
CA PHE A 106 56.18 1.02 11.22
C PHE A 106 54.76 0.65 11.70
N LEU A 107 54.26 -0.58 11.41
CA LEU A 107 52.91 -1.01 11.82
C LEU A 107 52.89 -1.87 13.10
N LYS A 108 54.01 -2.02 13.81
CA LYS A 108 53.97 -2.65 15.14
C LYS A 108 53.34 -1.64 16.12
N PRO A 109 52.15 -1.93 16.68
CA PRO A 109 51.55 -1.07 17.70
C PRO A 109 52.53 -0.94 18.87
N PRO A 110 52.66 0.24 19.50
CA PRO A 110 53.53 0.42 20.66
C PRO A 110 53.18 -0.60 21.74
N LYS A 111 54.21 -1.26 22.31
CA LYS A 111 54.01 -2.26 23.35
C LYS A 111 53.42 -1.56 24.58
N VAL A 112 52.18 -1.92 24.92
CA VAL A 112 51.46 -1.34 26.06
C VAL A 112 52.29 -1.58 27.32
N LYS A 113 52.77 -0.50 27.95
CA LYS A 113 53.36 -0.57 29.29
C LYS A 113 52.20 -0.71 30.27
N MET A 114 52.13 -1.83 30.99
CA MET A 114 51.20 -1.95 32.10
C MET A 114 51.68 -0.98 33.19
N GLU A 115 50.88 0.06 33.47
CA GLU A 115 51.10 0.90 34.65
C GLU A 115 51.00 0.03 35.89
N GLN A 116 52.03 0.08 36.74
CA GLN A 116 51.96 -0.52 38.07
C GLN A 116 50.95 0.27 38.90
N ARG A 117 49.96 -0.44 39.44
CA ARG A 117 49.00 0.10 40.41
C ARG A 117 49.64 0.24 41.78
#